data_AF-A0A363N3Z7-F1
#
_entry.id   AF-A0A363N3Z7-F1
#
_cell.length_a   1.000
_cell.length_b   1.000
_cell.length_c   1.000
_cell.angle_alpha   90.00
_cell.angle_beta   90.00
_cell.angle_gamma   90.00
#
_symmetry.space_group_name_H-M   'P 1'
#
loop_
_entity.id
_entity.type
_entity.pdbx_description
1 polymer ?
#
loop_
_entity_poly.entity_id
_entity_poly.type
_entity_poly.pdbx_seq_one_letter_code
_entity_poly.pdbx_strand_id
1 'polypeptide(L)'
;MKKNIIITTILLLSLCISPGFNAATPKQKHDNTTNKFYTKPIEFKLTQGVIVIPSLTYIPRNQTTGASGFVFPPPQNSWVLPAEEGDIIRFNLGGLIGFKWYTVTAEDEQSGVVNVDILNL
;
A
#
# COMPACT_ATOMS: atom_id res chain seq x y z
N MET A 1 -34.56 14.88 57.26
CA MET A 1 -33.69 14.84 56.05
C MET A 1 -34.13 13.67 55.17
N LYS A 2 -34.01 13.82 53.84
CA LYS A 2 -34.26 12.82 52.77
C LYS A 2 -35.71 12.66 52.32
N LYS A 3 -36.08 13.39 51.26
CA LYS A 3 -37.02 13.04 50.18
C LYS A 3 -37.11 14.29 49.31
N ASN A 4 -36.22 14.43 48.30
CA ASN A 4 -36.33 15.42 47.20
C ASN A 4 -35.23 15.26 46.13
N ILE A 5 -34.74 14.03 45.89
CA ILE A 5 -33.70 13.79 44.86
C ILE A 5 -34.03 12.49 44.12
N ILE A 6 -35.17 12.43 43.43
CA ILE A 6 -35.43 11.32 42.48
C ILE A 6 -36.12 11.83 41.20
N ILE A 7 -36.83 12.97 41.23
CA ILE A 7 -37.65 13.40 40.08
C ILE A 7 -36.81 14.13 39.01
N THR A 8 -35.67 14.72 39.35
CA THR A 8 -34.88 15.53 38.41
C THR A 8 -34.05 14.71 37.41
N THR A 9 -33.84 13.41 37.65
CA THR A 9 -32.99 12.58 36.80
C THR A 9 -33.74 11.93 35.63
N ILE A 10 -35.07 11.85 35.69
CA ILE A 10 -35.88 11.23 34.63
C ILE A 10 -36.21 12.23 33.51
N LEU A 11 -36.25 13.54 33.82
CA LEU A 11 -36.54 14.57 32.82
C LEU A 11 -35.35 14.87 31.88
N LEU A 12 -34.12 14.52 32.28
CA LEU A 12 -32.93 14.74 31.44
C LEU A 12 -32.73 13.66 30.36
N LEU A 13 -33.43 12.52 30.44
CA LEU A 13 -33.28 11.44 29.47
C LEU A 13 -34.23 11.54 28.27
N SER A 14 -35.21 12.44 28.30
CA SER A 14 -36.25 12.55 27.24
C SER A 14 -35.96 13.60 26.17
N LEU A 15 -34.80 14.28 26.21
CA LEU A 15 -34.43 15.32 25.24
C LEU A 15 -33.53 14.84 24.09
N CYS A 16 -33.24 13.54 24.00
CA CYS A 16 -32.33 12.99 22.97
C CYS A 16 -33.02 12.18 21.87
N ILE A 17 -34.34 12.16 21.77
CA ILE A 17 -35.04 11.43 20.70
C ILE A 17 -35.69 12.44 19.74
N SER A 18 -34.87 13.04 18.88
CA SER A 18 -35.35 13.68 17.66
C SER A 18 -35.49 12.60 16.56
N PRO A 19 -36.68 12.39 15.98
CA PRO A 19 -36.82 11.56 14.79
C PRO A 19 -36.56 12.47 13.59
N GLY A 20 -35.29 12.65 13.23
CA GLY A 20 -34.92 13.66 12.25
C GLY A 20 -33.52 13.49 11.69
N PHE A 21 -33.06 12.26 11.49
CA PHE A 21 -31.87 11.98 10.69
C PHE A 21 -32.17 10.87 9.70
N ASN A 22 -33.03 11.17 8.72
CA ASN A 22 -32.84 10.62 7.38
C ASN A 22 -31.66 11.37 6.75
N ALA A 23 -30.46 11.16 7.30
CA ALA A 23 -29.28 11.28 6.48
C ALA A 23 -29.32 10.05 5.59
N ALA A 24 -29.99 10.17 4.44
CA ALA A 24 -29.55 9.45 3.27
C ALA A 24 -28.06 9.77 3.17
N THR A 25 -27.21 8.85 3.65
CA THR A 25 -25.79 8.87 3.32
C THR A 25 -25.76 9.14 1.83
N PRO A 26 -25.21 10.26 1.36
CA PRO A 26 -24.95 10.37 -0.06
C PRO A 26 -24.11 9.13 -0.34
N LYS A 27 -24.65 8.19 -1.13
CA LYS A 27 -23.84 7.10 -1.68
C LYS A 27 -22.67 7.84 -2.27
N GLN A 28 -21.51 7.69 -1.64
CA GLN A 28 -20.29 8.31 -2.11
C GLN A 28 -20.20 7.87 -3.55
N LYS A 29 -20.50 8.80 -4.47
CA LYS A 29 -20.39 8.56 -5.89
C LYS A 29 -18.91 8.28 -6.03
N HIS A 30 -18.56 7.01 -6.22
CA HIS A 30 -17.20 6.62 -6.52
C HIS A 30 -16.93 7.28 -7.87
N ASP A 31 -16.36 8.49 -7.81
CA ASP A 31 -16.06 9.26 -8.99
C ASP A 31 -14.87 8.55 -9.64
N ASN A 32 -15.17 7.56 -10.48
CA ASN A 32 -14.18 6.81 -11.25
C ASN A 32 -13.51 7.68 -12.33
N THR A 33 -13.65 9.00 -12.27
CA THR A 33 -13.12 9.95 -13.25
C THR A 33 -11.71 10.44 -12.91
N THR A 34 -11.04 9.85 -11.90
CA THR A 34 -9.61 10.10 -11.66
C THR A 34 -8.81 8.83 -11.34
N ASN A 35 -9.13 7.70 -11.97
CA ASN A 35 -8.15 6.61 -12.12
C ASN A 35 -7.13 6.98 -13.21
N LYS A 36 -6.44 8.10 -13.01
CA LYS A 36 -5.14 8.30 -13.64
C LYS A 36 -4.13 7.74 -12.64
N PHE A 37 -4.00 6.41 -12.65
CA PHE A 37 -2.92 5.69 -12.01
C PHE A 37 -1.62 6.15 -12.66
N TYR A 38 -1.12 7.32 -12.27
CA TYR A 38 0.23 7.74 -12.60
C TYR A 38 1.17 6.97 -11.67
N THR A 39 1.22 5.65 -11.85
CA THR A 39 2.20 4.80 -11.19
C THR A 39 3.55 5.25 -11.71
N LYS A 40 4.38 5.79 -10.81
CA LYS A 40 5.72 6.22 -11.19
C LYS A 40 6.58 4.98 -11.43
N PRO A 41 7.43 4.99 -12.47
CA PRO A 41 8.39 3.92 -12.65
C PRO A 41 9.42 3.98 -11.51
N ILE A 42 9.48 2.92 -10.70
CA ILE A 42 10.49 2.73 -9.66
C ILE A 42 11.47 1.65 -10.12
N GLU A 43 12.76 1.92 -9.96
CA GLU A 43 13.84 0.97 -10.22
C GLU A 43 14.06 0.09 -8.99
N PHE A 44 13.92 -1.23 -9.14
CA PHE A 44 14.21 -2.21 -8.09
C PHE A 44 15.49 -2.97 -8.39
N LYS A 45 16.38 -3.05 -7.39
CA LYS A 45 17.62 -3.81 -7.39
C LYS A 45 17.57 -4.79 -6.23
N LEU A 46 17.80 -6.07 -6.50
CA LEU A 46 18.05 -7.02 -5.42
C LEU A 46 19.53 -7.03 -5.07
N THR A 47 19.83 -7.05 -3.79
CA THR A 47 21.19 -7.14 -3.26
C THR A 47 21.30 -8.30 -2.29
N GLN A 48 22.46 -8.95 -2.25
CA GLN A 48 22.84 -9.85 -1.18
C GLN A 48 24.09 -9.28 -0.52
N GLY A 49 23.91 -8.58 0.60
CA GLY A 49 24.97 -7.73 1.15
C GLY A 49 25.34 -6.62 0.18
N VAL A 50 26.59 -6.58 -0.29
CA VAL A 50 27.08 -5.55 -1.23
C VAL A 50 26.97 -5.93 -2.71
N ILE A 51 26.53 -7.17 -3.01
CA ILE A 51 26.48 -7.69 -4.39
C ILE A 51 25.09 -7.43 -4.97
N VAL A 52 25.02 -6.73 -6.10
CA VAL A 52 23.78 -6.60 -6.87
C VAL A 52 23.53 -7.88 -7.65
N ILE A 53 22.35 -8.46 -7.46
CA ILE A 53 21.94 -9.69 -8.10
C ILE A 53 21.47 -9.38 -9.53
N PRO A 54 21.92 -10.13 -10.56
CA PRO A 54 21.50 -9.89 -11.95
C PRO A 54 20.00 -10.02 -12.16
N SER A 55 19.41 -9.16 -12.99
CA SER A 55 17.95 -9.14 -13.23
C SER A 55 17.42 -10.43 -13.84
N LEU A 56 18.25 -11.21 -14.54
CA LEU A 56 17.88 -12.53 -15.08
C LEU A 56 17.59 -13.60 -14.02
N THR A 57 18.01 -13.37 -12.77
CA THR A 57 17.82 -14.34 -11.68
C THR A 57 16.50 -14.16 -10.93
N TYR A 58 15.82 -13.03 -11.13
CA TYR A 58 14.56 -12.75 -10.44
C TYR A 58 13.60 -11.92 -11.28
N ILE A 59 12.30 -12.05 -11.00
CA ILE A 59 11.27 -11.23 -11.67
C ILE A 59 10.43 -10.53 -10.60
N PRO A 60 10.42 -9.18 -10.54
CA PRO A 60 9.52 -8.43 -9.69
C PRO A 60 8.13 -8.31 -10.30
N ARG A 61 7.12 -8.40 -9.46
CA ARG A 61 5.72 -8.20 -9.79
C ARG A 61 5.03 -7.41 -8.69
N ASN A 62 4.38 -6.33 -9.06
CA ASN A 62 3.46 -5.60 -8.20
C ASN A 62 2.21 -6.48 -8.00
N GLN A 63 1.93 -6.85 -6.75
CA GLN A 63 0.84 -7.74 -6.37
C GLN A 63 -0.47 -6.98 -6.15
N THR A 64 -0.39 -5.67 -5.87
CA THR A 64 -1.56 -4.80 -5.77
C THR A 64 -2.16 -4.55 -7.16
N THR A 65 -1.32 -4.19 -8.13
CA THR A 65 -1.78 -3.79 -9.48
C THR A 65 -1.67 -4.90 -10.52
N GLY A 66 -0.87 -5.94 -10.25
CA GLY A 66 -0.59 -7.03 -11.18
C GLY A 66 0.52 -6.73 -12.21
N ALA A 67 1.05 -5.50 -12.22
CA ALA A 67 2.11 -5.08 -13.13
C ALA A 67 3.38 -5.92 -12.95
N SER A 68 4.02 -6.30 -14.06
CA SER A 68 5.32 -6.97 -14.04
C SER A 68 6.41 -5.97 -14.40
N GLY A 69 7.59 -6.13 -13.79
CA GLY A 69 8.71 -5.29 -14.12
C GLY A 69 9.17 -5.52 -15.57
N PHE A 70 9.86 -4.55 -16.13
CA PHE A 70 10.62 -4.69 -17.37
C PHE A 70 12.08 -4.29 -17.12
N VAL A 71 13.00 -4.98 -17.80
CA VAL A 71 14.41 -4.62 -17.76
C VAL A 71 14.61 -3.48 -18.77
N PHE A 72 15.04 -2.32 -18.30
CA PHE A 72 15.47 -1.22 -19.18
C PHE A 72 16.87 -1.54 -19.72
N PRO A 73 17.23 -1.16 -20.97
CA PRO A 73 18.54 -1.46 -21.54
C PRO A 73 19.71 -0.94 -20.65
N PRO A 74 20.93 -1.48 -20.84
CA PRO A 74 21.96 -1.69 -19.82
C PRO A 74 22.15 -0.57 -18.78
N PRO A 75 22.40 -0.92 -17.50
CA PRO A 75 22.79 -2.25 -17.00
C PRO A 75 21.62 -3.19 -16.64
N GLN A 76 21.73 -4.49 -16.97
CA GLN A 76 20.71 -5.54 -16.71
C GLN A 76 20.71 -6.03 -15.25
N ASN A 77 20.81 -5.11 -14.29
CA ASN A 77 20.93 -5.44 -12.87
C ASN A 77 19.72 -4.97 -12.07
N SER A 78 18.79 -4.30 -12.73
CA SER A 78 17.59 -3.75 -12.13
C SER A 78 16.38 -4.01 -13.00
N TRP A 79 15.22 -3.82 -12.38
CA TRP A 79 13.93 -3.85 -13.03
C TRP A 79 13.23 -2.54 -12.80
N VAL A 80 12.60 -2.01 -13.84
CA VAL A 80 11.70 -0.86 -13.71
C VAL A 80 10.28 -1.39 -13.59
N LEU A 81 9.56 -0.93 -12.58
CA LEU A 81 8.19 -1.38 -12.29
C LEU A 81 7.34 -0.16 -11.87
N PRO A 82 6.17 0.06 -12.49
CA PRO A 82 5.22 1.05 -12.01
C PRO A 82 4.67 0.64 -10.64
N ALA A 83 4.84 1.51 -9.64
CA ALA A 83 4.36 1.28 -8.27
C ALA A 83 4.09 2.60 -7.53
N GLU A 84 3.27 2.52 -6.49
CA GLU A 84 2.90 3.64 -5.60
C GLU A 84 3.16 3.24 -4.14
N GLU A 85 3.22 4.22 -3.23
CA GLU A 85 3.33 3.96 -1.79
C GLU A 85 2.25 2.98 -1.32
N GLY A 86 2.66 1.99 -0.53
CA GLY A 86 1.80 0.94 -0.01
C GLY A 86 1.68 -0.29 -0.91
N ASP A 87 2.18 -0.23 -2.16
CA ASP A 87 2.17 -1.39 -3.04
C ASP A 87 3.07 -2.52 -2.55
N ILE A 88 2.62 -3.75 -2.78
CA ILE A 88 3.36 -4.95 -2.41
C ILE A 88 4.05 -5.51 -3.64
N ILE A 89 5.39 -5.52 -3.64
CA ILE A 89 6.22 -6.08 -4.70
C ILE A 89 6.69 -7.47 -4.29
N ARG A 90 6.46 -8.45 -5.15
CA ARG A 90 6.96 -9.81 -5.01
C ARG A 90 8.08 -10.06 -5.99
N PHE A 91 9.22 -10.52 -5.51
CA PHE A 91 10.36 -10.96 -6.30
C PHE A 91 10.38 -12.48 -6.35
N ASN A 92 10.27 -13.04 -7.54
CA ASN A 92 10.39 -14.48 -7.77
C ASN A 92 11.84 -14.83 -8.08
N LEU A 93 12.54 -15.52 -7.17
CA LEU A 93 14.01 -15.69 -7.17
C LEU A 93 14.51 -16.86 -8.03
N GLY A 94 13.83 -17.17 -9.13
CA GLY A 94 14.39 -17.91 -10.28
C GLY A 94 15.15 -19.21 -9.98
N GLY A 95 14.73 -19.99 -8.99
CA GLY A 95 15.32 -21.32 -8.68
C GLY A 95 16.34 -21.36 -7.55
N LEU A 96 16.61 -20.24 -6.87
CA LEU A 96 17.45 -20.22 -5.67
C LEU A 96 16.62 -20.51 -4.42
N ILE A 97 15.64 -19.68 -4.03
CA ILE A 97 14.74 -19.96 -2.89
C ILE A 97 13.53 -19.02 -2.91
N GLY A 98 12.31 -19.56 -3.00
CA GLY A 98 11.06 -18.88 -2.63
C GLY A 98 10.75 -17.51 -3.24
N PHE A 99 10.01 -16.70 -2.48
CA PHE A 99 9.60 -15.33 -2.84
C PHE A 99 10.13 -14.35 -1.80
N LYS A 100 10.63 -13.20 -2.26
CA LYS A 100 10.88 -12.03 -1.40
C LYS A 100 9.75 -11.04 -1.61
N TRP A 101 9.29 -10.43 -0.52
CA TRP A 101 8.24 -9.42 -0.53
C TRP A 101 8.83 -8.08 -0.07
N TYR A 102 8.32 -7.00 -0.65
CA TYR A 102 8.71 -5.63 -0.32
C TYR A 102 7.46 -4.74 -0.38
N THR A 103 7.32 -3.83 0.58
CA THR A 103 6.27 -2.83 0.57
C THR A 103 6.87 -1.49 0.17
N VAL A 104 6.35 -0.87 -0.88
CA VAL A 104 6.79 0.44 -1.34
C VAL A 104 6.47 1.50 -0.30
N THR A 105 7.45 2.33 0.03
CA THR A 105 7.31 3.45 0.96
C THR A 105 7.27 4.78 0.20
N ALA A 106 6.85 5.85 0.87
CA ALA A 106 6.90 7.21 0.31
C ALA A 106 8.32 7.62 -0.13
N GLU A 107 9.35 7.14 0.56
CA GLU A 107 10.76 7.46 0.24
C GLU A 107 11.20 6.80 -1.06
N ASP A 108 10.76 5.57 -1.32
CA ASP A 108 11.05 4.83 -2.56
C ASP A 108 10.45 5.53 -3.79
N GLU A 109 9.25 6.08 -3.64
CA GLU A 109 8.59 6.82 -4.71
C GLU A 109 9.30 8.15 -5.00
N GLN A 110 9.90 8.77 -3.97
CA GLN A 110 10.67 10.01 -4.11
C GLN A 110 12.05 9.75 -4.72
N SER A 111 12.73 8.68 -4.30
CA SER A 111 14.06 8.31 -4.80
C SER A 111 13.99 7.73 -6.22
N GLY A 112 12.91 7.02 -6.53
CA GLY A 112 12.73 6.25 -7.75
C GLY A 112 13.63 5.01 -7.83
N VAL A 113 14.41 4.70 -6.80
CA VAL A 113 15.36 3.57 -6.77
C VAL A 113 15.32 2.88 -5.41
N VAL A 114 15.15 1.56 -5.44
CA VAL A 114 15.00 0.70 -4.27
C VAL A 114 16.03 -0.43 -4.32
N ASN A 115 16.78 -0.59 -3.23
CA ASN A 115 17.65 -1.75 -3.03
C ASN A 115 16.98 -2.69 -2.01
N VAL A 116 16.64 -3.90 -2.46
CA VAL A 116 15.97 -4.91 -1.63
C VAL A 116 17.00 -5.97 -1.24
N ASP A 117 17.40 -5.96 0.04
CA ASP A 117 18.38 -6.90 0.56
C ASP A 117 17.76 -8.27 0.88
N ILE A 118 18.46 -9.33 0.46
CA ILE A 118 18.16 -10.71 0.83
C ILE A 118 19.21 -11.21 1.82
N LEU A 119 18.85 -11.16 3.11
CA LEU A 119 19.75 -11.44 4.23
C LEU A 119 20.16 -12.92 4.35
N ASN A 120 19.41 -13.84 3.75
CA ASN A 120 19.73 -15.26 3.66
C ASN A 120 19.17 -15.81 2.34
N LEU A 121 20.05 -16.31 1.47
CA LEU A 121 19.68 -17.33 0.48
C LEU A 121 19.99 -18.68 1.11
#